data_AF-A0A7Z0Q3H3-F1
#
_entry.id   AF-A0A7Z0Q3H3-F1
#
_cell.length_a   1.000
_cell.length_b   1.000
_cell.length_c   1.000
_cell.angle_alpha   90.00
_cell.angle_beta   90.00
_cell.angle_gamma   90.00
#
_symmetry.space_group_name_H-M   'P 1'
#
loop_
_entity.id
_entity.type
_entity.pdbx_description
1 polymer ?
#
loop_
_entity_poly.entity_id
_entity_poly.type
_entity_poly.pdbx_seq_one_letter_code
_entity_poly.pdbx_strand_id
1 'polypeptide(L)'
;MRIGLLTEGGYPYARGEARLWCDRLVRGLGQHEFRLYALSRDREQERAGWVDLPAQVTQVRTAPLWTAEVDGAWYGRRARRRFAEHYGDLAAGLCAGPVGVPGQGAHSPQEADRFRSALYGLAELAREEGGMV
;
A
#
# COMPACT_ATOMS: atom_id res chain seq x y z
N MET A 1 10.17 5.57 -18.45
CA MET A 1 9.50 5.98 -17.19
C MET A 1 9.46 4.81 -16.24
N ARG A 2 9.37 5.07 -14.93
CA ARG A 2 9.24 4.06 -13.88
C ARG A 2 7.81 4.06 -13.35
N ILE A 3 7.17 2.90 -13.31
CA ILE A 3 5.77 2.71 -12.90
C ILE A 3 5.72 1.81 -11.68
N GLY A 4 5.02 2.26 -10.62
CA GLY A 4 4.65 1.41 -9.49
C GLY A 4 3.25 0.84 -9.71
N LEU A 5 3.12 -0.49 -9.73
CA LEU A 5 1.82 -1.16 -9.85
C LEU A 5 1.48 -1.85 -8.52
N LEU A 6 0.43 -1.38 -7.85
CA LEU A 6 -0.10 -1.96 -6.61
C LEU A 6 -1.30 -2.85 -6.95
N THR A 7 -1.28 -4.09 -6.49
CA THR A 7 -2.36 -5.08 -6.74
C THR A 7 -2.78 -5.76 -5.45
N GLU A 8 -4.07 -6.00 -5.30
CA GLU A 8 -4.62 -6.84 -4.23
C GLU A 8 -5.12 -8.15 -4.83
N GLY A 9 -4.65 -9.28 -4.31
CA GLY A 9 -5.14 -10.60 -4.73
C GLY A 9 -4.86 -10.95 -6.20
N GLY A 10 -4.04 -10.17 -6.90
CA GLY A 10 -3.89 -10.18 -8.35
C GLY A 10 -2.46 -10.41 -8.80
N TYR A 11 -2.07 -9.79 -9.93
CA TYR A 11 -0.72 -9.93 -10.50
C TYR A 11 0.37 -9.53 -9.49
N PRO A 12 1.43 -10.32 -9.28
CA PRO A 12 1.89 -11.41 -10.12
C PRO A 12 1.40 -12.81 -9.70
N TYR A 13 0.56 -12.92 -8.68
CA TYR A 13 0.08 -14.22 -8.21
C TYR A 13 -0.73 -14.95 -9.29
N ALA A 14 -0.53 -16.26 -9.38
CA ALA A 14 -1.17 -17.10 -10.40
C ALA A 14 -2.70 -17.15 -10.27
N ARG A 15 -3.22 -16.92 -9.06
CA ARG A 15 -4.65 -16.83 -8.76
C ARG A 15 -5.02 -15.38 -8.46
N GLY A 16 -6.02 -14.85 -9.19
CA GLY A 16 -6.50 -13.48 -9.02
C GLY A 16 -7.33 -13.00 -10.21
N GLU A 17 -8.48 -12.36 -9.94
CA GLU A 17 -9.42 -11.92 -10.97
C GLU A 17 -8.81 -10.85 -11.89
N ALA A 18 -8.05 -9.91 -11.32
CA ALA A 18 -7.37 -8.86 -12.07
C ALA A 18 -6.07 -9.32 -12.77
N ARG A 19 -5.61 -10.55 -12.53
CA ARG A 19 -4.29 -11.03 -12.98
C ARG A 19 -4.07 -10.86 -14.47
N LEU A 20 -5.02 -11.33 -15.28
CA LEU A 20 -4.89 -11.35 -16.74
C LEU A 20 -4.85 -9.94 -17.33
N TRP A 21 -5.62 -9.02 -16.75
CA TRP A 21 -5.62 -7.63 -17.20
C TRP A 21 -4.30 -6.94 -16.83
N CYS A 22 -3.83 -7.09 -15.59
CA CYS A 22 -2.55 -6.54 -15.15
C CYS A 22 -1.36 -7.11 -15.94
N ASP A 23 -1.32 -8.42 -16.19
CA ASP A 23 -0.25 -9.06 -16.97
C ASP A 23 -0.21 -8.51 -18.41
N ARG A 24 -1.38 -8.35 -19.04
CA ARG A 24 -1.48 -7.73 -20.38
C ARG A 24 -1.02 -6.27 -20.38
N LEU A 25 -1.38 -5.49 -19.36
CA LEU A 25 -0.96 -4.10 -19.22
C LEU A 25 0.56 -3.99 -19.11
N VAL A 26 1.18 -4.78 -18.23
CA VAL A 26 2.63 -4.77 -18.01
C VAL A 26 3.37 -5.23 -19.27
N ARG A 27 2.89 -6.27 -19.96
CA ARG A 27 3.46 -6.72 -21.24
C ARG A 27 3.29 -5.71 -22.36
N GLY A 28 2.13 -5.05 -22.45
CA GLY A 28 1.82 -4.05 -23.47
C GLY A 28 2.61 -2.75 -23.31
N LEU A 29 3.16 -2.49 -22.12
CA LEU A 29 3.98 -1.32 -21.81
C LEU A 29 5.46 -1.67 -21.61
N GLY A 30 6.00 -2.55 -22.45
CA GLY A 30 7.37 -3.07 -22.33
C GLY A 30 8.49 -2.01 -22.38
N GLN A 31 8.20 -0.80 -22.86
CA GLN A 31 9.11 0.34 -22.85
C GLN A 31 9.22 1.06 -21.47
N HIS A 32 8.52 0.58 -20.46
CA HIS A 32 8.51 1.16 -19.12
C HIS A 32 8.94 0.14 -18.07
N GLU A 33 9.71 0.59 -17.10
CA GLU A 33 10.13 -0.23 -15.97
C GLU A 33 9.00 -0.32 -14.95
N PHE A 34 8.72 -1.53 -14.46
CA PHE A 34 7.72 -1.80 -13.46
C PHE A 34 8.34 -2.22 -12.13
N ARG A 35 7.80 -1.67 -11.04
CA ARG A 35 7.93 -2.20 -9.69
C ARG A 35 6.56 -2.64 -9.20
N LEU A 36 6.43 -3.91 -8.85
CA LEU A 36 5.18 -4.49 -8.39
C LEU A 36 5.11 -4.48 -6.87
N TYR A 37 3.94 -4.11 -6.34
CA TYR A 37 3.58 -4.24 -4.93
C TYR A 37 2.35 -5.13 -4.87
N ALA A 38 2.53 -6.38 -4.46
CA ALA A 38 1.50 -7.41 -4.56
C ALA A 38 1.01 -7.82 -3.18
N LEU A 39 -0.22 -7.44 -2.86
CA LEU A 39 -0.86 -7.73 -1.60
C LEU A 39 -1.59 -9.07 -1.71
N SER A 40 -1.18 -10.08 -0.93
CA SER A 40 -1.83 -11.40 -0.91
C SER A 40 -3.00 -11.43 0.07
N ARG A 41 -4.08 -12.11 -0.32
CA ARG A 41 -5.31 -12.21 0.50
C ARG A 41 -5.42 -13.52 1.28
N ASP A 42 -4.63 -14.52 0.92
CA ASP A 42 -4.57 -15.80 1.60
C ASP A 42 -3.23 -16.50 1.33
N ARG A 43 -2.96 -17.54 2.12
CA ARG A 43 -1.75 -18.37 2.03
C ARG A 43 -1.73 -19.24 0.77
N GLU A 44 -2.88 -19.62 0.23
CA GLU A 44 -2.95 -20.50 -0.95
C GLU A 44 -2.49 -19.77 -2.21
N GLN A 45 -2.77 -18.48 -2.30
CA GLN A 45 -2.36 -17.60 -3.39
C GLN A 45 -0.84 -17.44 -3.44
N GLU A 46 -0.17 -17.29 -2.29
CA GLU A 46 1.29 -17.28 -2.21
C GLU A 46 1.90 -18.62 -2.63
N ARG A 47 1.31 -19.73 -2.18
CA ARG A 47 1.76 -21.09 -2.53
C ARG A 47 1.58 -21.42 -4.01
N ALA A 48 0.56 -20.85 -4.65
CA ALA A 48 0.33 -21.02 -6.08
C ALA A 48 1.43 -20.35 -6.93
N GLY A 49 2.28 -19.52 -6.32
CA GLY A 49 3.42 -18.90 -6.97
C GLY A 49 3.04 -17.75 -7.90
N TRP A 50 4.06 -17.28 -8.62
CA TRP A 50 3.92 -16.19 -9.57
C TRP A 50 3.89 -16.71 -11.01
N VAL A 51 3.34 -15.87 -11.88
CA VAL A 51 3.48 -16.06 -13.34
C VAL A 51 4.88 -15.65 -13.80
N ASP A 52 5.27 -16.10 -15.00
CA ASP A 52 6.52 -15.65 -15.62
C ASP A 52 6.51 -14.14 -15.85
N LEU A 53 7.41 -13.44 -15.16
CA LEU A 53 7.48 -11.99 -15.19
C LEU A 53 8.24 -11.51 -16.43
N PRO A 54 7.69 -10.53 -17.17
CA PRO A 54 8.43 -9.85 -18.23
C PRO A 54 9.69 -9.16 -17.70
N ALA A 55 10.73 -9.03 -18.54
CA ALA A 55 12.02 -8.47 -18.14
C ALA A 55 11.95 -7.01 -17.65
N GLN A 56 10.93 -6.26 -18.07
CA GLN A 56 10.69 -4.89 -17.60
C GLN A 56 10.18 -4.82 -16.15
N VAL A 57 9.81 -5.94 -15.53
CA VAL A 57 9.54 -6.03 -14.10
C VAL A 57 10.86 -6.13 -13.35
N THR A 58 11.29 -5.01 -12.78
CA THR A 58 12.59 -4.89 -12.11
C THR A 58 12.57 -5.30 -10.64
N GLN A 59 11.38 -5.30 -10.03
CA GLN A 59 11.22 -5.60 -8.62
C GLN A 59 9.78 -6.03 -8.31
N VAL A 60 9.63 -7.00 -7.40
CA VAL A 60 8.36 -7.38 -6.78
C VAL A 60 8.52 -7.31 -5.27
N ARG A 61 7.62 -6.59 -4.60
CA ARG A 61 7.46 -6.57 -3.14
C ARG A 61 6.11 -7.16 -2.79
N THR A 62 6.07 -8.01 -1.78
CA THR A 62 4.84 -8.70 -1.36
C THR A 62 4.44 -8.30 0.03
N ALA A 63 3.15 -8.23 0.32
CA ALA A 63 2.69 -8.09 1.70
C ALA A 63 1.42 -8.92 1.93
N PRO A 64 1.43 -9.86 2.90
CA PRO A 64 0.24 -10.60 3.27
C PRO A 64 -0.74 -9.72 4.04
N LEU A 65 -1.97 -9.58 3.52
CA LEU A 65 -3.07 -8.92 4.22
C LEU A 65 -3.78 -9.85 5.21
N TRP A 66 -3.55 -11.16 5.09
CA TRP A 66 -4.23 -12.20 5.87
C TRP A 66 -3.52 -12.57 7.17
N THR A 67 -2.27 -12.14 7.35
CA THR A 67 -1.56 -12.28 8.62
C THR A 67 -1.93 -11.10 9.51
N ALA A 68 -2.77 -11.35 10.51
CA ALA A 68 -3.07 -10.37 11.57
C ALA A 68 -1.82 -10.01 12.38
N GLU A 69 -0.83 -10.89 12.39
CA GLU A 69 0.50 -10.65 12.94
C GLU A 69 1.38 -10.06 11.84
N VAL A 70 1.40 -8.73 11.77
CA VAL A 70 2.62 -8.05 11.37
C VAL A 70 3.64 -8.48 12.43
N ASP A 71 4.40 -9.53 12.16
CA ASP A 71 5.48 -9.98 13.04
C ASP A 71 6.23 -8.73 13.48
N GLY A 72 6.12 -8.42 14.78
CA GLY A 72 6.40 -7.11 15.35
C GLY A 72 7.88 -6.68 15.29
N ALA A 73 8.69 -7.31 14.45
CA ALA A 73 10.11 -7.04 14.32
C ALA A 73 10.46 -5.83 13.43
N TRP A 74 9.49 -5.22 12.74
CA TRP A 74 9.80 -4.17 11.76
C TRP A 74 10.15 -2.80 12.32
N TYR A 75 9.66 -2.46 13.52
CA TYR A 75 9.85 -1.14 14.10
C TYR A 75 10.36 -1.26 15.54
N GLY A 76 11.49 -0.58 15.82
CA GLY A 76 11.93 -0.35 17.18
C GLY A 76 10.90 0.45 17.99
N ARG A 77 11.00 0.46 19.33
CA ARG A 77 10.03 1.16 20.21
C ARG A 77 9.73 2.60 19.76
N ARG A 78 10.75 3.33 19.32
CA ARG A 78 10.62 4.71 18.83
C ARG A 78 9.78 4.80 17.55
N ALA A 79 10.04 3.92 16.58
CA ALA A 79 9.32 3.90 15.32
C ALA A 79 7.86 3.48 15.51
N ARG A 80 7.59 2.51 16.40
CA ARG A 80 6.21 2.16 16.79
C ARG A 80 5.45 3.34 17.41
N ARG A 81 6.10 4.12 18.28
CA ARG A 81 5.48 5.31 18.88
C ARG A 81 5.15 6.36 17.82
N ARG A 82 6.10 6.68 16.94
CA ARG A 82 5.89 7.61 15.82
C ARG A 82 4.78 7.14 14.87
N PHE A 83 4.73 5.84 14.59
CA PHE A 83 3.66 5.25 13.81
C PHE A 83 2.30 5.49 14.46
N ALA A 84 2.15 5.16 15.74
CA ALA A 84 0.90 5.34 16.47
C ALA A 84 0.46 6.81 16.54
N GLU A 85 1.42 7.73 16.74
CA GLU A 85 1.17 9.18 16.72
C GLU A 85 0.64 9.63 15.35
N HIS A 86 1.37 9.38 14.27
CA HIS A 86 0.94 9.79 12.93
C HIS A 86 -0.33 9.08 12.47
N TYR A 87 -0.50 7.79 12.80
CA TYR A 87 -1.71 7.05 12.47
C TYR A 87 -2.93 7.60 13.21
N GLY A 88 -2.79 7.94 14.50
CA GLY A 88 -3.85 8.57 15.29
C GLY A 88 -4.27 9.92 14.70
N ASP A 89 -3.30 10.74 14.29
CA ASP A 89 -3.58 12.04 13.65
C ASP A 89 -4.27 11.88 12.29
N LEU A 90 -3.86 10.88 11.50
CA LEU A 90 -4.48 10.56 10.22
C LEU A 90 -5.93 10.10 10.41
N ALA A 91 -6.16 9.16 11.33
CA ALA A 91 -7.48 8.63 11.64
C ALA A 91 -8.40 9.74 12.17
N ALA A 92 -7.90 10.61 13.04
CA ALA A 92 -8.65 11.77 13.50
C ALA A 92 -9.03 12.71 12.34
N GLY A 93 -8.10 13.00 11.42
CA GLY A 93 -8.39 13.82 10.23
C GLY A 93 -9.43 13.20 9.29
N LEU A 94 -9.39 11.88 9.10
CA LEU A 94 -10.37 11.14 8.29
C LEU A 94 -11.76 11.11 8.95
N CYS A 95 -11.80 10.90 10.26
CA CYS A 95 -13.05 10.79 11.01
C CYS A 95 -13.66 12.15 11.41
N ALA A 96 -12.93 13.25 11.26
CA ALA A 96 -13.41 14.60 11.60
C ALA A 96 -14.47 15.17 10.63
N GLY A 97 -14.92 14.41 9.63
CA GLY A 97 -16.03 14.81 8.77
C GLY A 97 -17.34 14.97 9.57
N PRO A 98 -18.20 15.95 9.24
CA PRO A 98 -19.39 16.21 10.03
C PRO A 98 -20.37 15.04 9.95
N VAL A 99 -20.83 14.59 11.12
CA VAL A 99 -22.02 13.75 11.26
C VAL A 99 -23.24 14.64 10.98
N GLY A 100 -23.54 14.90 9.71
CA GLY A 100 -24.73 15.68 9.35
C GLY A 100 -24.73 16.24 7.93
N VAL A 101 -25.80 15.90 7.20
CA VAL A 101 -26.33 16.46 5.93
C VAL A 101 -25.34 16.57 4.75
N PRO A 102 -25.62 15.91 3.61
CA PRO A 102 -24.82 16.08 2.39
C PRO A 102 -24.83 17.54 1.93
N GLY A 103 -23.64 18.15 1.79
CA GLY A 103 -23.46 19.47 1.18
C GLY A 103 -22.94 20.58 2.09
N GLN A 104 -22.62 20.33 3.37
CA GLN A 104 -22.12 21.37 4.30
C GLN A 104 -20.76 21.07 4.97
N GLY A 105 -20.09 19.96 4.64
CA GLY A 105 -18.84 19.56 5.29
C GLY A 105 -17.59 19.77 4.43
N ALA A 106 -17.06 20.98 4.37
CA ALA A 106 -15.66 21.15 4.01
C ALA A 106 -14.82 20.94 5.27
N HIS A 107 -13.82 20.04 5.22
CA HIS A 107 -12.83 19.91 6.29
C HIS A 107 -12.27 21.28 6.65
N SER A 108 -12.11 21.56 7.94
CA SER A 108 -11.44 22.79 8.33
C SER A 108 -10.01 22.79 7.77
N PRO A 109 -9.43 23.95 7.39
CA PRO A 109 -8.05 24.01 6.92
C PRO A 109 -7.04 23.37 7.89
N GLN A 110 -7.35 23.39 9.19
CA GLN A 110 -6.57 22.74 10.25
C GLN A 110 -6.68 21.21 10.21
N GLU A 111 -7.86 20.65 9.94
CA GLU A 111 -8.04 19.20 9.73
C GLU A 111 -7.32 18.72 8.47
N ALA A 112 -7.44 19.46 7.37
CA ALA A 112 -6.75 19.15 6.12
C ALA A 112 -5.22 19.18 6.32
N ASP A 113 -4.70 20.13 7.09
CA ASP A 113 -3.28 20.22 7.41
C ASP A 113 -2.81 19.08 8.33
N ARG A 114 -3.64 18.68 9.31
CA ARG A 114 -3.35 17.53 10.19
C ARG A 114 -3.33 16.22 9.42
N PHE A 115 -4.34 15.98 8.57
CA PHE A 115 -4.39 14.80 7.68
C PHE A 115 -3.14 14.72 6.82
N ARG A 116 -2.79 15.83 6.16
CA ARG A 116 -1.63 15.93 5.27
C ARG A 116 -0.33 15.64 6.02
N SER A 117 -0.12 16.30 7.16
CA SER A 117 1.09 16.16 7.97
C SER A 117 1.25 14.74 8.51
N ALA A 118 0.15 14.13 8.96
CA ALA A 118 0.11 12.75 9.41
C ALA A 118 0.45 11.76 8.29
N LEU A 119 -0.13 11.94 7.10
CA LEU A 119 0.15 11.10 5.93
C LEU A 119 1.63 11.16 5.52
N TYR A 120 2.20 12.37 5.44
CA TYR A 120 3.63 12.51 5.13
C TYR A 120 4.52 11.97 6.24
N GLY A 121 4.12 12.09 7.51
CA GLY A 121 4.83 11.50 8.65
C GLY A 121 4.92 9.97 8.56
N LEU A 122 3.81 9.30 8.18
CA LEU A 122 3.81 7.86 7.93
C LEU A 122 4.69 7.47 6.73
N ALA A 123 4.65 8.25 5.65
CA ALA A 123 5.47 8.00 4.46
C ALA A 123 6.98 8.11 4.77
N GLU A 124 7.38 9.12 5.54
CA GLU A 124 8.76 9.29 5.98
C GLU A 124 9.20 8.14 6.90
N LEU A 125 8.35 7.76 7.85
CA LEU A 125 8.64 6.61 8.72
C LEU A 125 8.82 5.31 7.92
N ALA A 126 7.98 5.08 6.91
CA ALA A 126 8.11 3.92 6.03
C ALA A 126 9.43 3.95 5.23
N ARG A 127 9.88 5.12 4.81
CA ARG A 127 11.15 5.31 4.09
C ARG A 127 12.36 5.03 4.97
N GLU A 128 12.34 5.49 6.21
CA GLU A 128 13.43 5.32 7.19
C GLU A 128 13.62 3.85 7.58
N GLU A 129 12.53 3.10 7.70
CA GLU A 129 12.57 1.76 8.30
C GLU A 129 12.55 0.64 7.25
N GLY A 130 12.32 0.95 5.96
CA GLY A 130 12.50 0.01 4.82
C GLY A 130 11.23 -0.36 4.04
N GLY A 131 10.05 0.00 4.56
CA GLY A 131 8.73 -0.16 3.92
C GLY A 131 8.26 -1.62 3.79
N MET A 132 7.25 -1.88 2.94
CA MET A 132 6.82 -3.26 2.63
C MET A 132 7.97 -4.04 1.98
N VAL A 133 8.33 -5.20 2.53
CA VAL A 133 9.38 -6.11 1.99
C VAL A 133 8.73 -7.28 1.28
#